data_AF-A0A4Q3EB20-F1
#
_entry.id   AF-A0A4Q3EB20-F1
#
_cell.length_a   1.000
_cell.length_b   1.000
_cell.length_c   1.000
_cell.angle_alpha   90.00
_cell.angle_beta   90.00
_cell.angle_gamma   90.00
#
_symmetry.space_group_name_H-M   'P 1'
#
loop_
_entity.id
_entity.type
_entity.pdbx_description
1 polymer ?
#
loop_
_entity_poly.entity_id
_entity_poly.type
_entity_poly.pdbx_seq_one_letter_code
_entity_poly.pdbx_strand_id
1 'polypeptide(L)'
;MRYFLLPALAVSLVLSGCSSSKTSSTKENKPVVMTIGQKPVYADEFAYVYNKNNANAENAYSEQSLKEYLDLYTNFRLKVAEAESMGLEAVL
;
A
#
# COMPACT_ATOMS: atom_id res chain seq x y z
N MET A 1 2.36 46.59 -46.46
CA MET A 1 2.44 47.64 -45.42
C MET A 1 1.83 47.06 -44.15
N ARG A 2 2.53 46.75 -43.06
CA ARG A 2 3.85 47.10 -42.58
C ARG A 2 4.34 45.92 -41.72
N TYR A 3 5.45 45.32 -42.14
CA TYR A 3 6.24 44.38 -41.34
C TYR A 3 6.79 45.13 -40.13
N PHE A 4 6.61 44.60 -38.93
CA PHE A 4 7.38 45.01 -37.76
C PHE A 4 8.44 43.94 -37.47
N LEU A 5 9.67 44.43 -37.37
CA LEU A 5 10.93 43.71 -37.26
C LEU A 5 11.07 42.93 -35.93
N LEU A 6 11.60 41.71 -36.05
CA LEU A 6 12.29 40.88 -35.05
C LEU A 6 13.48 41.64 -34.41
N PRO A 7 13.95 41.32 -33.17
CA PRO A 7 14.61 40.02 -32.92
C PRO A 7 14.55 39.40 -31.50
N ALA A 8 14.82 38.09 -31.48
CA ALA A 8 15.57 37.30 -30.51
C ALA A 8 15.31 37.47 -29.00
N LEU A 9 14.82 36.40 -28.35
CA LEU A 9 15.62 35.70 -27.34
C LEU A 9 15.02 34.31 -27.08
N ALA A 10 15.86 33.28 -27.17
CA ALA A 10 15.61 32.00 -26.56
C ALA A 10 15.39 32.17 -25.04
N VAL A 11 14.74 31.21 -24.38
CA VAL A 11 15.20 30.58 -23.12
C VAL A 11 14.06 29.75 -22.50
N SER A 12 14.32 28.43 -22.53
CA SER A 12 14.07 27.43 -21.49
C SER A 12 12.64 27.12 -21.02
N LEU A 13 12.18 25.98 -21.53
CA LEU A 13 11.56 24.88 -20.80
C LEU A 13 11.70 24.96 -19.27
N VAL A 14 10.64 25.37 -18.57
CA VAL A 14 10.56 25.23 -17.12
C VAL A 14 10.06 23.81 -16.83
N LEU A 15 10.99 22.90 -16.51
CA LEU A 15 10.65 21.66 -15.84
C LEU A 15 10.15 22.01 -14.43
N SER A 16 8.84 21.94 -14.22
CA SER A 16 8.26 21.87 -12.88
C SER A 16 8.70 20.56 -12.22
N GLY A 17 9.84 20.60 -11.52
CA GLY A 17 10.30 19.52 -10.66
C GLY A 17 9.39 19.41 -9.44
N CYS A 18 8.46 18.46 -9.45
CA CYS A 18 7.81 18.00 -8.24
C CYS A 18 8.89 17.37 -7.34
N SER A 19 9.25 18.07 -6.27
CA SER A 19 10.05 17.47 -5.19
C SER A 19 9.15 16.54 -4.39
N SER A 20 9.08 15.27 -4.80
CA SER A 20 8.53 14.22 -3.95
C SER A 20 9.46 14.03 -2.76
N SER A 21 9.08 14.60 -1.63
CA SER A 21 9.67 14.31 -0.32
C SER A 21 9.61 12.81 -0.07
N LYS A 22 10.72 12.10 -0.23
CA LYS A 22 10.87 10.72 0.24
C LYS A 22 10.93 10.76 1.76
N THR A 23 9.79 10.63 2.42
CA THR A 23 9.72 10.30 3.84
C THR A 23 10.49 9.01 4.04
N SER A 24 11.63 9.12 4.70
CA SER A 24 12.45 7.97 5.08
C SER A 24 11.74 7.29 6.25
N SER A 25 11.01 6.21 5.96
CA SER A 25 10.43 5.34 6.98
C SER A 25 11.57 4.80 7.83
N THR A 26 11.65 5.23 9.09
CA THR A 26 12.46 4.58 10.11
C THR A 26 12.11 3.09 10.12
N LYS A 27 13.14 2.22 10.04
CA LYS A 27 12.98 0.78 10.23
C LYS A 27 12.65 0.53 11.70
N GLU A 28 11.42 0.83 12.10
CA GLU A 28 10.90 0.30 13.35
C GLU A 28 10.81 -1.22 13.20
N ASN A 29 11.31 -1.93 14.21
CA ASN A 29 11.34 -3.39 14.24
C ASN A 29 9.92 -3.88 14.53
N LYS A 30 9.05 -3.80 13.52
CA LYS A 30 7.63 -4.14 13.63
C LYS A 30 7.48 -5.66 13.81
N PRO A 31 6.71 -6.12 14.81
CA PRO A 31 6.43 -7.54 14.99
C PRO A 31 5.75 -8.12 13.75
N VAL A 32 6.20 -9.28 13.31
CA VAL A 32 5.61 -10.03 12.19
C VAL A 32 4.66 -11.09 12.77
N VAL A 33 3.41 -11.13 12.28
CA VAL A 33 2.42 -12.13 12.72
C VAL A 33 2.40 -13.36 11.82
N MET A 34 2.69 -13.19 10.53
CA MET A 34 2.81 -14.28 9.56
C MET A 34 3.66 -13.84 8.36
N THR A 35 4.06 -14.80 7.53
CA THR A 35 4.71 -14.54 6.24
C THR A 35 3.98 -15.31 5.14
N ILE A 36 3.64 -14.63 4.05
CA ILE A 36 2.94 -15.21 2.90
C ILE A 36 3.89 -15.14 1.71
N GLY A 37 4.45 -16.29 1.32
CA GLY A 37 5.55 -16.36 0.37
C GLY A 37 6.79 -15.63 0.92
N GLN A 38 7.19 -14.53 0.28
CA GLN A 38 8.27 -13.66 0.74
C GLN A 38 7.78 -12.33 1.35
N LYS A 39 6.45 -12.17 1.53
CA LYS A 39 5.84 -10.93 2.04
C LYS A 39 5.52 -11.09 3.53
N PRO A 40 6.22 -10.39 4.44
CA PRO A 40 5.86 -10.38 5.86
C PRO A 40 4.55 -9.60 6.05
N VAL A 41 3.69 -10.08 6.94
CA VAL A 41 2.51 -9.37 7.43
C VAL A 41 2.81 -8.89 8.84
N TYR A 42 2.75 -7.58 9.04
CA TYR A 42 3.06 -6.97 10.32
C TYR A 42 1.85 -6.94 11.24
N ALA A 43 2.11 -6.95 12.55
CA ALA A 43 1.06 -6.96 13.57
C ALA A 43 0.13 -5.75 13.50
N ASP A 44 0.66 -4.57 13.16
CA ASP A 44 -0.11 -3.33 13.02
C ASP A 44 -1.03 -3.36 11.79
N GLU A 45 -0.55 -3.88 10.66
CA GLU A 45 -1.37 -4.11 9.46
C GLU A 45 -2.50 -5.08 9.76
N PHE A 46 -2.18 -6.23 10.37
CA PHE A 46 -3.18 -7.23 10.72
C PHE A 46 -4.22 -6.67 11.70
N ALA A 47 -3.78 -5.97 12.76
CA ALA A 47 -4.67 -5.36 13.74
C ALA A 47 -5.58 -4.31 13.10
N TYR A 48 -5.07 -3.47 12.20
CA TYR A 48 -5.87 -2.49 11.48
C TYR A 48 -7.01 -3.14 10.70
N VAL A 49 -6.68 -4.19 9.91
CA VAL A 49 -7.65 -4.89 9.07
C VAL A 49 -8.64 -5.70 9.92
N TYR A 50 -8.18 -6.33 11.00
CA TYR A 50 -9.04 -7.01 11.97
C TYR A 50 -10.04 -6.03 12.59
N ASN A 51 -9.57 -4.89 13.10
CA ASN A 51 -10.42 -3.89 13.74
C ASN A 51 -11.47 -3.34 12.77
N LYS A 52 -11.09 -3.05 11.52
CA LYS A 52 -12.03 -2.56 10.51
C LYS A 52 -13.19 -3.51 10.25
N ASN A 53 -12.94 -4.82 10.33
CA ASN A 53 -13.93 -5.85 9.96
C ASN A 53 -14.67 -6.45 11.16
N ASN A 54 -14.07 -6.48 12.35
CA ASN A 54 -14.58 -7.25 13.48
C ASN A 54 -14.74 -6.44 14.78
N ALA A 55 -14.45 -5.14 14.80
CA ALA A 55 -14.45 -4.36 16.06
C ALA A 55 -15.80 -4.35 16.80
N ASN A 56 -16.91 -4.57 16.10
CA ASN A 56 -18.26 -4.59 16.68
C ASN A 56 -18.77 -6.01 16.97
N ALA A 57 -17.96 -7.05 16.80
CA ALA A 57 -18.35 -8.42 17.11
C ALA A 57 -18.35 -8.64 18.63
N GLU A 58 -19.35 -9.38 19.14
CA GLU A 58 -19.47 -9.69 20.57
C GLU A 58 -18.24 -10.41 21.14
N ASN A 59 -17.55 -11.19 20.31
CA ASN A 59 -16.35 -11.93 20.67
C ASN A 59 -15.05 -11.26 20.19
N ALA A 60 -15.08 -9.97 19.82
CA ALA A 60 -13.92 -9.23 19.35
C ALA A 60 -12.74 -9.37 20.32
N TYR A 61 -11.54 -9.52 19.76
CA TYR A 61 -10.27 -9.71 20.47
C TYR A 61 -10.14 -10.98 21.31
N SER A 62 -11.14 -11.87 21.31
CA SER A 62 -10.95 -13.23 21.84
C SER A 62 -9.88 -13.97 21.03
N GLU A 63 -9.10 -14.83 21.69
CA GLU A 63 -8.07 -15.64 21.02
C GLU A 63 -8.66 -16.43 19.84
N GLN A 64 -9.86 -16.99 20.01
CA GLN A 64 -10.59 -17.69 18.96
C GLN A 64 -10.89 -16.77 17.77
N SER A 65 -11.47 -15.59 17.99
CA SER A 65 -11.80 -14.66 16.90
C SER A 65 -10.55 -14.19 16.15
N LEU A 66 -9.42 -14.00 16.84
CA LEU A 66 -8.16 -13.62 16.23
C LEU A 66 -7.62 -14.75 15.36
N LYS A 67 -7.66 -16.00 15.84
CA LYS A 67 -7.22 -17.18 15.06
C LYS A 67 -8.09 -17.41 13.82
N GLU A 68 -9.41 -17.37 13.99
CA GLU A 68 -10.35 -17.53 12.87
C GLU A 68 -10.14 -16.46 11.81
N TYR A 69 -9.93 -15.21 12.23
CA TYR A 69 -9.64 -14.13 11.30
C TYR A 69 -8.26 -14.24 10.66
N LEU A 70 -7.25 -14.74 11.39
CA LEU A 70 -5.92 -15.03 10.88
C LEU A 70 -5.98 -16.03 9.71
N ASP A 71 -6.77 -17.10 9.87
CA ASP A 71 -6.99 -18.12 8.84
C ASP A 71 -7.70 -17.53 7.60
N LEU A 72 -8.77 -16.76 7.82
CA LEU A 72 -9.50 -16.08 6.74
C LEU A 72 -8.58 -15.11 5.97
N TYR A 73 -7.84 -14.27 6.69
CA TYR A 73 -6.92 -13.29 6.13
C TYR A 73 -5.81 -13.99 5.33
N THR A 74 -5.22 -15.06 5.86
CA THR A 74 -4.18 -15.84 5.17
C THR A 74 -4.71 -16.39 3.84
N ASN A 75 -5.87 -17.03 3.85
CA ASN A 75 -6.49 -17.58 2.65
C ASN A 75 -6.80 -16.51 1.59
N PHE A 76 -7.29 -15.35 2.03
CA PHE A 76 -7.52 -14.22 1.14
C PHE A 76 -6.22 -13.73 0.47
N ARG A 77 -5.15 -13.53 1.26
CA ARG A 77 -3.87 -13.06 0.73
C ARG A 77 -3.18 -14.08 -0.17
N LEU A 78 -3.38 -15.38 0.05
CA LEU A 78 -2.92 -16.43 -0.88
C LEU A 78 -3.61 -16.31 -2.25
N LYS A 79 -4.92 -16.08 -2.28
CA LYS A 79 -5.66 -15.87 -3.54
C LYS A 79 -5.20 -14.60 -4.27
N VAL A 80 -4.95 -13.52 -3.52
CA VAL A 80 -4.38 -12.29 -4.07
C VAL A 80 -3.00 -12.56 -4.67
N ALA A 81 -2.13 -13.27 -3.97
CA ALA A 81 -0.79 -13.62 -4.45
C ALA A 81 -0.84 -14.50 -5.72
N GLU A 82 -1.78 -15.43 -5.78
CA GLU A 82 -2.03 -16.25 -6.98
C GLU A 82 -2.49 -15.39 -8.16
N ALA A 83 -3.47 -14.50 -7.97
CA ALA A 83 -3.93 -13.57 -9.00
C ALA A 83 -2.81 -12.65 -9.50
N GLU A 84 -2.02 -12.08 -8.58
CA GLU A 84 -0.83 -11.27 -8.92
C GLU A 84 0.16 -12.08 -9.78
N SER A 85 0.37 -13.37 -9.47
CA SER A 85 1.28 -14.25 -10.24
C SER A 85 0.78 -14.52 -11.66
N MET A 86 -0.52 -14.44 -11.90
CA MET A 86 -1.16 -14.56 -13.21
C MET A 86 -1.21 -13.22 -13.97
N GLY A 87 -0.70 -12.13 -13.38
CA GLY A 87 -0.81 -10.78 -13.95
C GLY A 87 -2.22 -10.19 -13.87
N LEU A 88 -3.07 -10.74 -13.01
CA LEU A 88 -4.40 -10.20 -12.75
C LEU A 88 -4.34 -9.16 -11.63
N GLU A 89 -5.05 -8.05 -11.81
CA GLU A 89 -5.21 -7.05 -10.76
C GLU A 89 -6.23 -7.54 -9.73
N ALA A 90 -5.78 -7.77 -8.50
CA ALA A 90 -6.67 -8.02 -7.38
C ALA A 90 -7.13 -6.68 -6.80
N VAL A 91 -8.42 -6.37 -6.90
CA VAL A 91 -9.01 -5.19 -6.25
C VAL A 91 -9.17 -5.50 -4.76
N LEU A 92 -8.46 -4.74 -3.91
CA LEU A 92 -8.45 -4.85 -2.44
C LEU A 92 -9.45 -3.90 -1.78
#